data_AF-Q556N0-F1
#
_entry.id   AF-Q556N0-F1
#
_cell.length_a   1.000
_cell.length_b   1.000
_cell.length_c   1.000
_cell.angle_alpha   90.00
_cell.angle_beta   90.00
_cell.angle_gamma   90.00
#
_symmetry.space_group_name_H-M   'P 1'
#
loop_
_entity.id
_entity.type
_entity.pdbx_description
1 polymer ?
#
loop_
_entity_poly.entity_id
_entity_poly.type
_entity_poly.pdbx_seq_one_letter_code
_entity_poly.pdbx_strand_id
1 'polypeptide(L)'
;MKYINLIFILICFYINYQSIGADRNEFPINEILAAKSILKSLYNFEAKTLEEICFYGCFVCSPIYEPKTYGITTIRINSTRLSFVSYDFSIFRYLSELIIEENIQIQTVFYEKTLPLLKNLELLEVSKQEQPFPDNFSPPEKLKTVQFNSISVPLSSIWFEGVINRIIVKKTLPGFKYPKLTKINTYINTLSLSLNHIDTNVPSMDLFPNLELINFQIHNEMSQKGYKNFSIDSINQDWYKRVNAMEIQFINSGKEATIQKFTLQQSLISRFKLDYLLIDGIGFTVDPSIGYLNFSKMTDKGFVLHIVGDCDLIKKCKISNCVVMPNVAGKKYQNEIIGPCITGR
;
A
#
# COMPACT_ATOMS: atom_id res chain seq x y z
N MET A 1 36.74 22.07 -24.41
CA MET A 1 36.18 21.06 -23.48
C MET A 1 34.67 20.80 -23.63
N LYS A 2 33.80 21.75 -24.01
CA LYS A 2 32.34 21.51 -24.11
C LYS A 2 31.91 20.45 -25.15
N TYR A 3 32.62 20.33 -26.26
CA TYR A 3 32.28 19.37 -27.33
C TYR A 3 32.62 17.91 -26.98
N ILE A 4 33.62 17.67 -26.11
CA ILE A 4 34.02 16.32 -25.72
C ILE A 4 32.93 15.63 -24.90
N ASN A 5 32.24 16.37 -24.02
CA ASN A 5 31.12 15.84 -23.23
C ASN A 5 29.91 15.49 -24.12
N LEU A 6 29.62 16.29 -25.15
CA LEU A 6 28.51 16.00 -26.08
C LEU A 6 28.78 14.75 -26.91
N ILE A 7 30.01 14.60 -27.40
CA ILE A 7 30.44 13.42 -28.17
C ILE A 7 30.40 12.17 -27.27
N PHE A 8 30.85 12.26 -26.02
CA PHE A 8 30.79 11.14 -25.08
C PHE A 8 29.34 10.71 -24.80
N ILE A 9 28.43 11.67 -24.61
CA ILE A 9 26.99 11.40 -24.45
C ILE A 9 26.42 10.72 -25.70
N LEU A 10 26.72 11.22 -26.90
CA LEU A 10 26.27 10.62 -28.16
C LEU A 10 26.83 9.21 -28.37
N ILE A 11 28.10 8.96 -28.01
CA ILE A 11 28.71 7.63 -28.06
C ILE A 11 28.04 6.69 -27.06
N CYS A 12 27.75 7.14 -25.83
CA CYS A 12 27.00 6.34 -24.86
C CYS A 12 25.58 6.01 -25.34
N PHE A 13 24.88 6.97 -25.97
CA PHE A 13 23.57 6.72 -26.60
C PHE A 13 23.69 5.75 -27.77
N TYR A 14 24.72 5.88 -28.61
CA TYR A 14 24.95 5.01 -29.75
C TYR A 14 25.35 3.58 -29.34
N ILE A 15 26.16 3.42 -28.29
CA ILE A 15 26.51 2.10 -27.73
C ILE A 15 25.27 1.44 -27.11
N ASN A 16 24.41 2.19 -26.41
CA ASN A 16 23.12 1.68 -25.93
C ASN A 16 22.14 1.35 -27.08
N TYR A 17 22.14 2.16 -28.14
CA TYR A 17 21.34 1.91 -29.33
C TYR A 17 21.78 0.62 -30.04
N GLN A 18 23.09 0.42 -30.20
CA GLN A 18 23.66 -0.80 -30.76
C GLN A 18 23.45 -2.01 -29.83
N SER A 19 23.49 -1.86 -28.51
CA SER A 19 23.26 -2.99 -27.60
C SER A 19 21.81 -3.49 -27.61
N ILE A 20 20.86 -2.62 -27.93
CA ILE A 20 19.44 -2.97 -28.12
C ILE A 20 19.19 -3.52 -29.53
N GLY A 21 19.90 -3.00 -30.55
CA GLY A 21 19.66 -3.32 -31.96
C GLY A 21 20.56 -4.40 -32.61
N ALA A 22 21.71 -4.78 -32.02
CA ALA A 22 22.73 -5.60 -32.72
C ALA A 22 22.80 -7.08 -32.31
N ASP A 23 22.27 -7.46 -31.15
CA ASP A 23 22.00 -8.87 -30.84
C ASP A 23 20.53 -9.14 -31.16
N ARG A 24 20.22 -10.23 -31.87
CA ARG A 24 18.83 -10.68 -32.15
C ARG A 24 18.13 -11.07 -30.84
N ASN A 25 17.86 -10.09 -30.00
CA ASN A 25 17.12 -10.22 -28.77
C ASN A 25 15.66 -10.48 -29.16
N GLU A 26 15.23 -11.74 -29.07
CA GLU A 26 13.88 -12.13 -29.43
C GLU A 26 12.92 -11.56 -28.40
N PHE A 27 12.21 -10.50 -28.76
CA PHE A 27 11.05 -10.03 -28.03
C PHE A 27 9.82 -10.76 -28.60
N PRO A 28 8.98 -11.42 -27.79
CA PRO A 28 7.82 -12.17 -28.29
C PRO A 28 6.87 -11.27 -29.10
N ILE A 29 6.66 -11.59 -30.38
CA ILE A 29 5.83 -10.78 -31.31
C ILE A 29 4.42 -10.51 -30.73
N ASN A 30 3.84 -11.50 -30.05
CA ASN A 30 2.51 -11.36 -29.44
C ASN A 30 2.49 -10.31 -28.32
N GLU A 31 3.57 -10.19 -27.53
CA GLU A 31 3.69 -9.15 -26.50
C GLU A 31 3.81 -7.76 -27.15
N ILE A 32 4.56 -7.63 -28.25
CA ILE A 32 4.65 -6.37 -29.01
C ILE A 32 3.27 -5.95 -29.53
N LEU A 33 2.54 -6.88 -30.16
CA LEU A 33 1.22 -6.59 -30.72
C LEU A 33 0.20 -6.22 -29.64
N ALA A 34 0.21 -6.93 -28.50
CA ALA A 34 -0.64 -6.62 -27.36
C ALA A 34 -0.31 -5.23 -26.78
N ALA A 35 0.96 -4.92 -26.57
CA ALA A 35 1.39 -3.62 -26.06
C ALA A 35 1.00 -2.46 -27.01
N LYS A 36 1.20 -2.62 -28.32
CA LYS A 36 0.75 -1.65 -29.34
C LYS A 36 -0.76 -1.43 -29.28
N SER A 37 -1.54 -2.51 -29.13
CA SER A 37 -2.99 -2.44 -29.00
C SER A 37 -3.43 -1.64 -27.77
N ILE A 38 -2.79 -1.89 -26.61
CA ILE A 38 -3.05 -1.15 -25.37
C ILE A 38 -2.70 0.34 -25.55
N LEU A 39 -1.52 0.67 -26.11
CA LEU A 39 -1.11 2.06 -26.32
C LEU A 39 -2.06 2.82 -27.24
N LYS A 40 -2.45 2.20 -28.36
CA LYS A 40 -3.40 2.79 -29.29
C LYS A 40 -4.77 2.99 -28.63
N SER A 41 -5.22 2.00 -27.87
CA SER A 41 -6.54 2.03 -27.24
C SER A 41 -6.65 3.04 -26.10
N LEU A 42 -5.63 3.18 -25.25
CA LEU A 42 -5.69 4.07 -24.08
C LEU A 42 -5.21 5.48 -24.38
N TYR A 43 -4.22 5.63 -25.26
CA TYR A 43 -3.53 6.90 -25.49
C TYR A 43 -3.62 7.39 -26.95
N ASN A 44 -4.27 6.64 -27.84
CA ASN A 44 -4.25 6.91 -29.28
C ASN A 44 -2.82 7.02 -29.85
N PHE A 45 -1.88 6.30 -29.22
CA PHE A 45 -0.47 6.28 -29.61
C PHE A 45 -0.15 5.02 -30.41
N GLU A 46 0.27 5.20 -31.66
CA GLU A 46 0.64 4.10 -32.56
C GLU A 46 2.16 3.88 -32.54
N ALA A 47 2.64 3.09 -31.57
CA ALA A 47 4.06 2.74 -31.50
C ALA A 47 4.50 1.95 -32.74
N LYS A 48 5.54 2.44 -33.42
CA LYS A 48 6.16 1.83 -34.59
C LYS A 48 7.24 0.86 -34.17
N THR A 49 8.04 1.21 -33.16
CA THR A 49 9.19 0.40 -32.71
C THR A 49 9.01 -0.17 -31.31
N LEU A 50 9.90 -1.09 -30.91
CA LEU A 50 9.91 -1.63 -29.55
C LEU A 50 10.38 -0.57 -28.54
N GLU A 51 11.33 0.28 -28.93
CA GLU A 51 11.81 1.38 -28.08
C GLU A 51 10.67 2.31 -27.71
N GLU A 52 9.81 2.69 -28.66
CA GLU A 52 8.64 3.52 -28.37
C GLU A 52 7.70 2.86 -27.35
N ILE A 53 7.53 1.53 -27.37
CA ILE A 53 6.74 0.81 -26.38
C ILE A 53 7.37 0.92 -24.98
N CYS A 54 8.68 0.63 -24.89
CA CYS A 54 9.40 0.55 -23.62
C CYS A 54 9.74 1.93 -23.01
N PHE A 55 9.79 3.00 -23.82
CA PHE A 55 10.10 4.36 -23.35
C PHE A 55 8.87 5.26 -23.16
N TYR A 56 7.68 4.86 -23.61
CA TYR A 56 6.45 5.64 -23.38
C TYR A 56 6.10 5.77 -21.88
N GLY A 57 6.63 4.87 -21.04
CA GLY A 57 6.48 4.90 -19.59
C GLY A 57 5.39 3.97 -19.04
N CYS A 58 4.59 3.34 -19.92
CA CYS A 58 3.58 2.36 -19.50
C CYS A 58 4.12 0.93 -19.39
N PHE A 59 5.22 0.63 -20.08
CA PHE A 59 5.81 -0.70 -20.15
C PHE A 59 7.27 -0.62 -19.72
N VAL A 60 7.68 -1.44 -18.76
CA VAL A 60 9.10 -1.66 -18.47
C VAL A 60 9.51 -2.96 -19.14
N CYS A 61 10.44 -2.86 -20.07
CA CYS A 61 11.02 -3.99 -20.78
C CYS A 61 12.34 -4.38 -20.12
N SER A 62 12.58 -5.66 -19.87
CA SER A 62 13.81 -6.12 -19.21
C SER A 62 14.31 -7.44 -19.81
N PRO A 63 15.63 -7.70 -19.76
CA PRO A 63 16.18 -9.01 -20.10
C PRO A 63 15.77 -10.03 -19.02
N ILE A 64 15.30 -11.21 -19.44
CA ILE A 64 14.74 -12.22 -18.54
C ILE A 64 15.74 -13.35 -18.25
N TYR A 65 16.38 -13.90 -19.29
CA TYR A 65 17.40 -14.95 -19.17
C TYR A 65 18.43 -14.84 -20.29
N GLU A 66 19.62 -15.39 -20.06
CA GLU A 66 20.52 -15.75 -21.17
C GLU A 66 20.04 -17.04 -21.85
N PRO A 67 19.99 -17.10 -23.20
CA PRO A 67 20.33 -16.03 -24.13
C PRO A 67 19.22 -14.97 -24.21
N LYS A 68 19.65 -13.70 -24.17
CA LYS A 68 18.91 -12.43 -23.97
C LYS A 68 17.48 -12.37 -24.56
N THR A 69 16.54 -13.04 -23.91
CA THR A 69 15.10 -12.86 -24.19
C THR A 69 14.63 -11.64 -23.41
N TYR A 70 14.02 -10.67 -24.09
CA TYR A 70 13.40 -9.52 -23.45
C TYR A 70 11.90 -9.75 -23.32
N GLY A 71 11.31 -9.23 -22.25
CA GLY A 71 9.87 -9.24 -22.05
C GLY A 71 9.42 -7.99 -21.30
N ILE A 72 8.12 -7.76 -21.30
CA ILE A 72 7.51 -6.75 -20.43
C ILE A 72 7.40 -7.31 -19.02
N THR A 73 8.08 -6.67 -18.06
CA THR A 73 8.07 -7.04 -16.63
C THR A 73 7.11 -6.19 -15.82
N THR A 74 6.90 -4.94 -16.21
CA THR A 74 5.94 -4.04 -15.55
C THR A 74 5.00 -3.44 -16.57
N ILE A 75 3.71 -3.45 -16.24
CA ILE A 75 2.67 -2.69 -16.95
C ILE A 75 2.07 -1.70 -15.96
N ARG A 76 2.18 -0.41 -16.28
CA ARG A 76 1.55 0.69 -15.56
C ARG A 76 0.67 1.45 -16.53
N ILE A 77 -0.64 1.32 -16.39
CA ILE A 77 -1.60 1.95 -17.30
C ILE A 77 -2.55 2.87 -16.56
N ASN A 78 -2.87 3.98 -17.19
CA ASN A 78 -3.84 4.95 -16.73
C ASN A 78 -4.71 5.41 -17.89
N SER A 79 -5.79 6.13 -17.58
CA SER A 79 -6.58 6.77 -18.62
C SER A 79 -7.13 8.11 -18.13
N THR A 80 -7.32 9.02 -19.06
CA THR A 80 -8.09 10.26 -18.81
C THR A 80 -9.60 10.03 -18.92
N ARG A 81 -10.01 8.86 -19.43
CA ARG A 81 -11.41 8.48 -19.64
C ARG A 81 -11.70 7.17 -18.93
N LEU A 82 -12.92 7.03 -18.44
CA LEU A 82 -13.37 5.77 -17.88
C LEU A 82 -13.24 4.65 -18.92
N SER A 83 -12.39 3.67 -18.64
CA SER A 83 -12.09 2.55 -19.52
C SER A 83 -12.19 1.25 -18.74
N PHE A 84 -12.73 0.21 -19.37
CA PHE A 84 -12.72 -1.14 -18.79
C PHE A 84 -11.55 -1.90 -19.40
N VAL A 85 -10.76 -2.56 -18.56
CA VAL A 85 -9.72 -3.45 -19.06
C VAL A 85 -10.35 -4.78 -19.42
N SER A 86 -10.36 -5.06 -20.72
CA SER A 86 -10.66 -6.36 -21.31
C SER A 86 -9.44 -6.99 -22.00
N TYR A 87 -8.24 -6.44 -21.75
CA TYR A 87 -7.00 -6.97 -22.34
C TYR A 87 -6.61 -8.27 -21.66
N ASP A 88 -6.14 -9.22 -22.45
CA ASP A 88 -5.55 -10.44 -21.95
C ASP A 88 -4.07 -10.20 -21.60
N PHE A 89 -3.80 -9.90 -20.33
CA PHE A 89 -2.43 -9.74 -19.85
C PHE A 89 -1.66 -11.07 -19.78
N SER A 90 -2.30 -12.23 -19.93
CA SER A 90 -1.61 -13.53 -19.90
C SER A 90 -0.62 -13.70 -21.06
N ILE A 91 -0.73 -12.84 -22.09
CA ILE A 91 0.22 -12.73 -23.19
C ILE A 91 1.61 -12.33 -22.69
N PHE A 92 1.71 -11.50 -21.64
CA PHE A 92 2.97 -11.01 -21.08
C PHE A 92 3.54 -12.02 -20.09
N ARG A 93 4.36 -12.96 -20.60
CA ARG A 93 4.79 -14.15 -19.84
C ARG A 93 5.62 -13.82 -18.62
N TYR A 94 6.31 -12.68 -18.65
CA TYR A 94 7.28 -12.26 -17.64
C TYR A 94 6.79 -11.10 -16.78
N LEU A 95 5.49 -10.77 -16.86
CA LEU A 95 4.88 -9.70 -16.08
C LEU A 95 5.03 -9.99 -14.58
N SER A 96 5.81 -9.17 -13.89
CA SER A 96 6.02 -9.19 -12.43
C SER A 96 5.19 -8.14 -11.71
N GLU A 97 4.86 -7.02 -12.37
CA GLU A 97 4.09 -5.93 -11.77
C GLU A 97 2.98 -5.46 -12.70
N LEU A 98 1.74 -5.41 -12.20
CA LEU A 98 0.59 -4.85 -12.89
C LEU A 98 -0.03 -3.73 -12.04
N ILE A 99 0.07 -2.50 -12.55
CA ILE A 99 -0.41 -1.28 -11.89
C ILE A 99 -1.48 -0.67 -12.77
N ILE A 100 -2.72 -0.73 -12.31
CA ILE A 100 -3.89 -0.16 -12.97
C ILE A 100 -4.28 1.12 -12.24
N GLU A 101 -4.00 2.27 -12.86
CA GLU A 101 -4.21 3.58 -12.26
C GLU A 101 -5.63 4.14 -12.54
N GLU A 102 -5.81 5.43 -12.30
CA GLU A 102 -7.10 6.12 -12.33
C GLU A 102 -7.86 5.95 -13.66
N ASN A 103 -9.19 5.97 -13.53
CA ASN A 103 -10.18 5.81 -14.61
C ASN A 103 -10.12 4.49 -15.38
N ILE A 104 -9.34 3.50 -14.93
CA ILE A 104 -9.38 2.15 -15.46
C ILE A 104 -10.05 1.21 -14.46
N GLN A 105 -11.08 0.49 -14.91
CA GLN A 105 -11.78 -0.52 -14.11
C GLN A 105 -11.42 -1.93 -14.54
N ILE A 106 -11.10 -2.76 -13.56
CA ILE A 106 -10.90 -4.20 -13.76
C ILE A 106 -12.26 -4.91 -13.69
N GLN A 107 -12.60 -5.64 -14.75
CA GLN A 107 -13.82 -6.44 -14.82
C GLN A 107 -13.67 -7.74 -14.00
N THR A 108 -14.79 -8.27 -13.50
CA THR A 108 -14.83 -9.55 -12.76
C THR A 108 -14.11 -10.69 -13.50
N VAL A 109 -14.24 -10.73 -14.84
CA VAL A 109 -13.61 -11.77 -15.69
C VAL A 109 -12.08 -11.79 -15.62
N PHE A 110 -11.43 -10.65 -15.33
CA PHE A 110 -9.98 -10.61 -15.15
C PHE A 110 -9.54 -11.51 -14.01
N TYR A 111 -10.23 -11.47 -12.87
CA TYR A 111 -9.90 -12.27 -11.68
C TYR A 111 -10.11 -13.77 -11.92
N GLU A 112 -11.16 -14.12 -12.67
CA GLU A 112 -11.49 -15.52 -12.97
C GLU A 112 -10.56 -16.12 -14.04
N LYS A 113 -10.26 -15.37 -15.11
CA LYS A 113 -9.62 -15.94 -16.31
C LYS A 113 -8.19 -15.48 -16.57
N THR A 114 -7.86 -14.23 -16.25
CA THR A 114 -6.55 -13.64 -16.60
C THR A 114 -5.58 -13.74 -15.44
N LEU A 115 -5.99 -13.29 -14.25
CA LEU A 115 -5.13 -13.25 -13.06
C LEU A 115 -4.45 -14.59 -12.75
N PRO A 116 -5.14 -15.76 -12.76
CA PRO A 116 -4.49 -17.03 -12.45
C PRO A 116 -3.40 -17.45 -13.45
N LEU A 117 -3.42 -16.88 -14.67
CA LEU A 117 -2.45 -17.20 -15.72
C LEU A 117 -1.16 -16.38 -15.60
N LEU A 118 -1.13 -15.32 -14.78
CA LEU A 118 0.02 -14.42 -14.60
C LEU A 118 1.05 -15.04 -13.64
N LYS A 119 1.68 -16.15 -14.05
CA LYS A 119 2.56 -16.99 -13.20
C LYS A 119 3.75 -16.26 -12.56
N ASN A 120 4.17 -15.14 -13.13
CA ASN A 120 5.29 -14.34 -12.65
C ASN A 120 4.89 -13.10 -11.85
N LEU A 121 3.59 -12.81 -11.72
CA LEU A 121 3.11 -11.61 -11.08
C LEU A 121 3.43 -11.62 -9.58
N GLU A 122 4.16 -10.62 -9.11
CA GLU A 122 4.52 -10.41 -7.72
C GLU A 122 3.75 -9.27 -7.07
N LEU A 123 3.32 -8.28 -7.87
CA LEU A 123 2.56 -7.10 -7.43
C LEU A 123 1.35 -6.85 -8.33
N LEU A 124 0.19 -6.69 -7.69
CA LEU A 124 -1.03 -6.18 -8.30
C LEU A 124 -1.47 -4.92 -7.56
N GLU A 125 -1.49 -3.78 -8.25
CA GLU A 125 -2.06 -2.53 -7.75
C GLU A 125 -3.24 -2.10 -8.60
N VAL A 126 -4.37 -1.81 -7.94
CA VAL A 126 -5.62 -1.38 -8.57
C VAL A 126 -6.07 -0.07 -7.94
N SER A 127 -6.15 0.99 -8.74
CA SER A 127 -6.55 2.31 -8.26
C SER A 127 -8.00 2.34 -7.79
N LYS A 128 -8.92 1.74 -8.56
CA LYS A 128 -10.34 1.72 -8.24
C LYS A 128 -10.98 0.38 -8.57
N GLN A 129 -11.51 -0.31 -7.55
CA GLN A 129 -12.26 -1.55 -7.74
C GLN A 129 -13.75 -1.37 -7.42
N GLU A 130 -14.59 -1.43 -8.47
CA GLU A 130 -16.05 -1.28 -8.36
C GLU A 130 -16.85 -2.50 -8.82
N GLN A 131 -16.22 -3.39 -9.61
CA GLN A 131 -16.85 -4.65 -10.02
C GLN A 131 -16.65 -5.71 -8.94
N PRO A 132 -17.62 -6.61 -8.71
CA PRO A 132 -17.46 -7.66 -7.71
C PRO A 132 -16.33 -8.63 -8.10
N PHE A 133 -15.67 -9.21 -7.10
CA PHE A 133 -14.82 -10.37 -7.32
C PHE A 133 -15.69 -11.60 -7.60
N PRO A 134 -15.23 -12.56 -8.42
CA PRO A 134 -15.90 -13.85 -8.54
C PRO A 134 -15.84 -14.60 -7.20
N ASP A 135 -16.81 -15.47 -6.95
CA ASP A 135 -16.90 -16.27 -5.72
C ASP A 135 -15.66 -17.14 -5.49
N ASN A 136 -15.01 -17.55 -6.58
CA ASN A 136 -13.79 -18.33 -6.54
C ASN A 136 -12.80 -17.86 -7.62
N PHE A 137 -11.54 -17.72 -7.25
CA PHE A 137 -10.40 -17.49 -8.15
C PHE A 137 -9.11 -17.87 -7.43
N SER A 138 -8.04 -18.06 -8.19
CA SER A 138 -6.73 -18.44 -7.64
C SER A 138 -5.68 -17.39 -7.98
N PRO A 139 -5.18 -16.63 -6.99
CA PRO A 139 -4.02 -15.77 -7.19
C PRO A 139 -2.80 -16.59 -7.64
N PRO A 140 -1.90 -16.03 -8.49
CA PRO A 140 -0.64 -16.67 -8.84
C PRO A 140 0.22 -16.99 -7.61
N GLU A 141 0.96 -18.10 -7.66
CA GLU A 141 1.84 -18.54 -6.57
C GLU A 141 2.99 -17.58 -6.24
N LYS A 142 3.29 -16.62 -7.12
CA LYS A 142 4.30 -15.58 -6.89
C LYS A 142 3.71 -14.26 -6.39
N LEU A 143 2.39 -14.10 -6.37
CA LEU A 143 1.75 -12.83 -6.00
C LEU A 143 1.93 -12.59 -4.50
N LYS A 144 2.81 -11.64 -4.16
CA LYS A 144 3.15 -11.30 -2.78
C LYS A 144 2.39 -10.08 -2.29
N THR A 145 2.18 -9.09 -3.16
CA THR A 145 1.58 -7.80 -2.81
C THR A 145 0.32 -7.53 -3.61
N VAL A 146 -0.75 -7.17 -2.89
CA VAL A 146 -2.01 -6.70 -3.49
C VAL A 146 -2.39 -5.36 -2.86
N GLN A 147 -2.62 -4.35 -3.70
CA GLN A 147 -2.99 -3.01 -3.27
C GLN A 147 -4.26 -2.52 -3.97
N PHE A 148 -5.19 -2.01 -3.18
CA PHE A 148 -6.38 -1.29 -3.64
C PHE A 148 -6.32 0.16 -3.14
N ASN A 149 -6.18 1.13 -4.04
CA ASN A 149 -6.17 2.54 -3.65
C ASN A 149 -7.59 3.02 -3.28
N SER A 150 -8.62 2.48 -3.93
CA SER A 150 -10.03 2.69 -3.62
C SER A 150 -10.86 1.45 -3.98
N ILE A 151 -11.76 1.03 -3.10
CA ILE A 151 -12.60 -0.15 -3.30
C ILE A 151 -14.04 0.11 -2.81
N SER A 152 -15.04 -0.27 -3.61
CA SER A 152 -16.47 -0.09 -3.30
C SER A 152 -17.26 -1.39 -3.28
N VAL A 153 -16.57 -2.53 -3.24
CA VAL A 153 -17.17 -3.88 -3.21
C VAL A 153 -16.62 -4.68 -2.03
N PRO A 154 -17.33 -5.71 -1.54
CA PRO A 154 -16.79 -6.62 -0.54
C PRO A 154 -15.47 -7.24 -1.02
N LEU A 155 -14.45 -7.21 -0.17
CA LEU A 155 -13.15 -7.81 -0.46
C LEU A 155 -13.24 -9.34 -0.32
N SER A 156 -12.74 -10.09 -1.30
CA SER A 156 -12.76 -11.56 -1.25
C SER A 156 -11.83 -12.11 -0.16
N SER A 157 -12.25 -13.19 0.52
CA SER A 157 -11.40 -13.89 1.50
C SER A 157 -10.15 -14.49 0.88
N ILE A 158 -10.18 -14.79 -0.43
CA ILE A 158 -9.07 -15.36 -1.20
C ILE A 158 -7.81 -14.50 -1.13
N TRP A 159 -7.95 -13.18 -1.04
CA TRP A 159 -6.80 -12.28 -0.89
C TRP A 159 -6.03 -12.48 0.42
N PHE A 160 -6.69 -13.05 1.43
CA PHE A 160 -6.09 -13.37 2.72
C PHE A 160 -5.62 -14.82 2.82
N GLU A 161 -5.61 -15.56 1.71
CA GLU A 161 -5.17 -16.96 1.62
C GLU A 161 -3.90 -17.08 0.77
N GLY A 162 -3.24 -18.24 0.82
CA GLY A 162 -2.06 -18.52 0.00
C GLY A 162 -0.80 -17.75 0.41
N VAL A 163 0.01 -17.37 -0.58
CA VAL A 163 1.38 -16.84 -0.41
C VAL A 163 1.47 -15.32 -0.29
N ILE A 164 0.33 -14.61 -0.39
CA ILE A 164 0.28 -13.15 -0.29
C ILE A 164 0.81 -12.75 1.08
N ASN A 165 1.81 -11.86 1.12
CA ASN A 165 2.42 -11.39 2.35
C ASN A 165 2.03 -9.95 2.71
N ARG A 166 1.54 -9.18 1.73
CA ARG A 166 1.20 -7.77 1.88
C ARG A 166 -0.14 -7.44 1.24
N ILE A 167 -1.07 -6.94 2.04
CA ILE A 167 -2.37 -6.45 1.58
C ILE A 167 -2.50 -4.99 2.01
N ILE A 168 -2.79 -4.12 1.04
CA ILE A 168 -2.93 -2.68 1.27
C ILE A 168 -4.30 -2.24 0.74
N VAL A 169 -5.13 -1.67 1.61
CA VAL A 169 -6.38 -1.00 1.26
C VAL A 169 -6.30 0.42 1.76
N LYS A 170 -6.16 1.40 0.85
CA LYS A 170 -5.97 2.81 1.24
C LYS A 170 -7.29 3.54 1.54
N LYS A 171 -8.31 3.29 0.72
CA LYS A 171 -9.60 3.96 0.84
C LYS A 171 -10.75 3.00 0.58
N THR A 172 -11.71 3.00 1.50
CA THR A 172 -12.97 2.25 1.36
C THR A 172 -14.09 3.21 0.95
N LEU A 173 -14.92 2.77 0.02
CA LEU A 173 -16.08 3.49 -0.52
C LEU A 173 -17.37 2.74 -0.13
N PRO A 174 -18.55 3.37 -0.25
CA PRO A 174 -19.82 2.68 0.01
C PRO A 174 -19.93 1.35 -0.76
N GLY A 175 -20.30 0.28 -0.06
CA GLY A 175 -20.38 -1.08 -0.60
C GLY A 175 -19.20 -1.98 -0.21
N PHE A 176 -18.06 -1.39 0.19
CA PHE A 176 -16.94 -2.15 0.74
C PHE A 176 -17.30 -2.87 2.04
N LYS A 177 -16.78 -4.10 2.19
CA LYS A 177 -16.73 -4.84 3.45
C LYS A 177 -15.49 -5.73 3.53
N TYR A 178 -14.90 -5.87 4.72
CA TYR A 178 -13.93 -6.93 4.96
C TYR A 178 -14.61 -8.31 5.02
N PRO A 179 -13.97 -9.37 4.50
CA PRO A 179 -14.53 -10.71 4.55
C PRO A 179 -14.43 -11.29 5.97
N LYS A 180 -15.39 -12.16 6.32
CA LYS A 180 -15.23 -13.03 7.49
C LYS A 180 -14.21 -14.11 7.17
N LEU A 181 -13.05 -14.03 7.82
CA LEU A 181 -11.98 -15.01 7.64
C LEU A 181 -12.10 -16.16 8.64
N THR A 182 -11.74 -17.37 8.20
CA THR A 182 -11.75 -18.58 9.01
C THR A 182 -10.44 -19.37 8.94
N LYS A 183 -9.55 -19.05 8.00
CA LYS A 183 -8.27 -19.73 7.79
C LYS A 183 -7.11 -18.87 8.28
N ILE A 184 -6.10 -19.51 8.83
CA ILE A 184 -4.83 -18.89 9.20
C ILE A 184 -3.99 -18.70 7.94
N ASN A 185 -3.35 -17.54 7.80
CA ASN A 185 -2.36 -17.26 6.77
C ASN A 185 -1.01 -16.93 7.42
N THR A 186 -0.03 -17.79 7.20
CA THR A 186 1.33 -17.66 7.76
C THR A 186 2.27 -16.80 6.92
N TYR A 187 1.84 -16.29 5.77
CA TYR A 187 2.67 -15.46 4.88
C TYR A 187 2.46 -13.97 5.11
N ILE A 188 1.24 -13.56 5.48
CA ILE A 188 0.92 -12.15 5.76
C ILE A 188 1.79 -11.61 6.88
N ASN A 189 2.67 -10.68 6.53
CA ASN A 189 3.53 -9.94 7.45
C ASN A 189 3.19 -8.44 7.50
N THR A 190 2.47 -7.93 6.50
CA THR A 190 2.11 -6.52 6.39
C THR A 190 0.64 -6.36 6.03
N LEU A 191 -0.11 -5.65 6.85
CA LEU A 191 -1.49 -5.25 6.56
C LEU A 191 -1.64 -3.73 6.66
N SER A 192 -2.14 -3.11 5.61
CA SER A 192 -2.63 -1.73 5.66
C SER A 192 -4.14 -1.73 5.41
N LEU A 193 -4.91 -1.31 6.40
CA LEU A 193 -6.36 -1.42 6.44
C LEU A 193 -6.98 -0.03 6.54
N SER A 194 -7.98 0.23 5.71
CA SER A 194 -8.71 1.49 5.73
C SER A 194 -10.00 1.32 6.53
N LEU A 195 -10.16 2.18 7.53
CA LEU A 195 -11.28 2.19 8.46
C LEU A 195 -12.10 3.46 8.27
N ASN A 196 -13.42 3.30 8.24
CA ASN A 196 -14.36 4.41 8.20
C ASN A 196 -15.65 4.02 8.94
N HIS A 197 -16.62 4.93 8.98
CA HIS A 197 -17.92 4.68 9.60
C HIS A 197 -18.81 3.67 8.87
N ILE A 198 -18.46 3.26 7.64
CA ILE A 198 -19.26 2.35 6.79
C ILE A 198 -18.99 0.90 7.20
N ASP A 199 -17.73 0.54 7.40
CA ASP A 199 -17.33 -0.76 7.91
C ASP A 199 -16.20 -0.63 8.93
N THR A 200 -16.53 -1.02 10.16
CA THR A 200 -15.63 -0.97 11.31
C THR A 200 -15.04 -2.34 11.64
N ASN A 201 -15.46 -3.39 10.92
CA ASN A 201 -15.04 -4.76 11.20
C ASN A 201 -13.72 -5.05 10.49
N VAL A 202 -12.62 -5.04 11.23
CA VAL A 202 -11.35 -5.56 10.72
C VAL A 202 -11.31 -7.09 10.81
N PRO A 203 -10.58 -7.76 9.89
CA PRO A 203 -10.29 -9.18 10.05
C PRO A 203 -9.59 -9.47 11.39
N SER A 204 -9.83 -10.65 11.97
CA SER A 204 -9.14 -11.06 13.19
C SER A 204 -7.65 -11.20 12.94
N MET A 205 -6.82 -10.42 13.63
CA MET A 205 -5.37 -10.44 13.46
C MET A 205 -4.72 -11.71 14.00
N ASP A 206 -5.47 -12.52 14.77
CA ASP A 206 -5.02 -13.84 15.22
C ASP A 206 -4.87 -14.85 14.09
N LEU A 207 -5.41 -14.54 12.90
CA LEU A 207 -5.24 -15.35 11.70
C LEU A 207 -3.90 -15.10 10.99
N PHE A 208 -3.09 -14.13 11.45
CA PHE A 208 -1.82 -13.74 10.82
C PHE A 208 -0.67 -13.87 11.84
N PRO A 209 -0.19 -15.08 12.13
CA PRO A 209 0.83 -15.29 13.17
C PRO A 209 2.17 -14.61 12.88
N ASN A 210 2.47 -14.31 11.61
CA ASN A 210 3.70 -13.65 11.18
C ASN A 210 3.51 -12.15 10.87
N LEU A 211 2.40 -11.54 11.33
CA LEU A 211 2.14 -10.11 11.13
C LEU A 211 3.19 -9.27 11.90
N GLU A 212 4.01 -8.54 11.15
CA GLU A 212 5.09 -7.69 11.68
C GLU A 212 4.71 -6.20 11.66
N LEU A 213 4.00 -5.76 10.61
CA LEU A 213 3.56 -4.38 10.42
C LEU A 213 2.05 -4.29 10.23
N ILE A 214 1.41 -3.42 11.00
CA ILE A 214 0.02 -3.01 10.77
C ILE A 214 -0.09 -1.51 10.58
N ASN A 215 -0.80 -1.11 9.53
CA ASN A 215 -1.13 0.28 9.25
C ASN A 215 -2.65 0.45 9.22
N PHE A 216 -3.18 1.40 9.99
CA PHE A 216 -4.57 1.79 9.96
C PHE A 216 -4.73 3.17 9.32
N GLN A 217 -5.47 3.24 8.21
CA GLN A 217 -5.87 4.47 7.55
C GLN A 217 -7.30 4.84 7.96
N ILE A 218 -7.42 5.72 8.96
CA ILE A 218 -8.68 6.08 9.61
C ILE A 218 -9.27 7.32 8.95
N HIS A 219 -10.37 7.14 8.22
CA HIS A 219 -11.12 8.25 7.61
C HIS A 219 -12.17 8.76 8.63
N ASN A 220 -11.82 9.83 9.36
CA ASN A 220 -12.56 10.31 10.55
C ASN A 220 -13.30 11.64 10.34
N GLU A 221 -13.62 12.00 9.09
CA GLU A 221 -14.32 13.24 8.74
C GLU A 221 -15.83 13.14 9.02
N MET A 222 -16.28 13.77 10.11
CA MET A 222 -17.69 13.78 10.54
C MET A 222 -18.58 14.63 9.65
N SER A 223 -18.02 15.55 8.85
CA SER A 223 -18.82 16.35 7.92
C SER A 223 -19.36 15.56 6.72
N GLN A 224 -18.94 14.30 6.55
CA GLN A 224 -19.47 13.43 5.50
C GLN A 224 -20.94 13.10 5.73
N LYS A 225 -21.75 13.16 4.66
CA LYS A 225 -23.17 12.83 4.73
C LYS A 225 -23.35 11.38 5.19
N GLY A 226 -24.09 11.20 6.28
CA GLY A 226 -24.40 9.87 6.84
C GLY A 226 -23.35 9.33 7.81
N TYR A 227 -22.34 10.13 8.18
CA TYR A 227 -21.31 9.73 9.13
C TYR A 227 -21.90 9.28 10.47
N LYS A 228 -21.29 8.24 11.04
CA LYS A 228 -21.57 7.76 12.40
C LYS A 228 -20.25 7.57 13.13
N ASN A 229 -20.20 7.95 14.40
CA ASN A 229 -19.03 7.68 15.22
C ASN A 229 -18.74 6.18 15.26
N PHE A 230 -17.48 5.81 15.14
CA PHE A 230 -17.03 4.43 15.24
C PHE A 230 -15.86 4.27 16.20
N SER A 231 -15.74 3.10 16.79
CA SER A 231 -14.60 2.71 17.61
C SER A 231 -13.76 1.65 16.89
N ILE A 232 -12.49 1.56 17.26
CA ILE A 232 -11.61 0.48 16.83
C ILE A 232 -11.57 -0.52 17.98
N ASP A 233 -12.60 -1.36 18.08
CA ASP A 233 -12.78 -2.30 19.21
C ASP A 233 -11.74 -3.44 19.21
N SER A 234 -11.00 -3.60 18.12
CA SER A 234 -10.11 -4.74 17.84
C SER A 234 -8.75 -4.72 18.53
N ILE A 235 -8.39 -3.67 19.28
CA ILE A 235 -7.08 -3.59 19.96
C ILE A 235 -7.07 -4.38 21.29
N ASN A 236 -8.20 -4.98 21.69
CA ASN A 236 -8.28 -5.80 22.91
C ASN A 236 -7.72 -7.23 22.78
N GLN A 237 -7.21 -7.62 21.60
CA GLN A 237 -6.77 -8.98 21.29
C GLN A 237 -5.23 -9.12 21.33
N ASP A 238 -4.73 -10.29 21.71
CA ASP A 238 -3.30 -10.56 21.98
C ASP A 238 -2.36 -10.43 20.77
N TRP A 239 -2.87 -10.19 19.57
CA TRP A 239 -2.08 -10.03 18.34
C TRP A 239 -1.02 -8.94 18.43
N TYR A 240 -1.27 -7.91 19.24
CA TYR A 240 -0.33 -6.81 19.45
C TYR A 240 1.02 -7.25 20.04
N LYS A 241 1.10 -8.45 20.62
CA LYS A 241 2.35 -9.02 21.16
C LYS A 241 3.30 -9.48 20.05
N ARG A 242 2.80 -9.64 18.83
CA ARG A 242 3.54 -10.18 17.66
C ARG A 242 3.97 -9.10 16.67
N VAL A 243 3.24 -7.99 16.64
CA VAL A 243 3.50 -6.86 15.74
C VAL A 243 4.66 -6.03 16.31
N ASN A 244 5.65 -5.72 15.46
CA ASN A 244 6.79 -4.89 15.82
C ASN A 244 6.60 -3.44 15.38
N ALA A 245 5.79 -3.18 14.34
CA ALA A 245 5.53 -1.84 13.82
C ALA A 245 4.03 -1.56 13.70
N MET A 246 3.60 -0.40 14.21
CA MET A 246 2.23 0.08 14.09
C MET A 246 2.22 1.49 13.51
N GLU A 247 1.39 1.69 12.51
CA GLU A 247 1.15 2.99 11.90
C GLU A 247 -0.34 3.31 11.96
N ILE A 248 -0.67 4.54 12.35
CA ILE A 248 -2.03 5.06 12.38
C ILE A 248 -2.03 6.38 11.63
N GLN A 249 -2.75 6.45 10.52
CA GLN A 249 -2.90 7.66 9.73
C GLN A 249 -4.35 8.13 9.75
N PHE A 250 -4.57 9.35 10.22
CA PHE A 250 -5.87 10.02 10.18
C PHE A 250 -6.01 10.81 8.88
N ILE A 251 -7.07 10.50 8.12
CA ILE A 251 -7.36 11.12 6.82
C ILE A 251 -8.63 11.97 6.95
N ASN A 252 -8.48 13.29 6.90
CA ASN A 252 -9.56 14.27 7.05
C ASN A 252 -9.20 15.64 6.45
N SER A 253 -10.09 16.62 6.59
CA SER A 253 -9.91 17.99 6.09
C SER A 253 -8.99 18.88 6.92
N GLY A 254 -8.49 18.40 8.07
CA GLY A 254 -7.67 19.16 9.02
C GLY A 254 -8.45 20.13 9.91
N LYS A 255 -9.78 20.17 9.81
CA LYS A 255 -10.63 21.04 10.62
C LYS A 255 -11.07 20.32 11.90
N GLU A 256 -10.49 20.68 13.03
CA GLU A 256 -10.72 20.02 14.31
C GLU A 256 -12.21 19.89 14.70
N ALA A 257 -13.05 20.87 14.36
CA ALA A 257 -14.48 20.85 14.65
C ALA A 257 -15.28 19.83 13.84
N THR A 258 -14.70 19.26 12.77
CA THR A 258 -15.39 18.34 11.86
C THR A 258 -14.80 16.94 11.88
N ILE A 259 -13.90 16.63 12.80
CA ILE A 259 -13.25 15.32 12.90
C ILE A 259 -13.63 14.57 14.18
N GLN A 260 -13.74 13.25 14.09
CA GLN A 260 -13.83 12.40 15.26
C GLN A 260 -12.43 12.21 15.86
N LYS A 261 -12.29 12.46 17.16
CA LYS A 261 -11.07 12.14 17.91
C LYS A 261 -11.14 10.73 18.51
N PHE A 262 -10.03 10.01 18.44
CA PHE A 262 -9.84 8.68 19.00
C PHE A 262 -8.94 8.78 20.22
N THR A 263 -9.40 8.23 21.35
CA THR A 263 -8.62 8.20 22.58
C THR A 263 -7.76 6.95 22.62
N LEU A 264 -6.44 7.11 22.76
CA LEU A 264 -5.55 5.97 23.00
C LEU A 264 -5.59 5.58 24.47
N GLN A 265 -6.10 4.39 24.72
CA GLN A 265 -6.12 3.85 26.08
C GLN A 265 -4.70 3.40 26.46
N GLN A 266 -4.21 3.87 27.61
CA GLN A 266 -2.89 3.46 28.14
C GLN A 266 -2.77 1.95 28.35
N SER A 267 -3.88 1.27 28.59
CA SER A 267 -3.97 -0.18 28.68
C SER A 267 -3.42 -0.83 27.40
N LEU A 268 -3.76 -0.30 26.22
CA LEU A 268 -3.27 -0.77 24.92
C LEU A 268 -1.77 -0.52 24.81
N ILE A 269 -1.33 0.71 25.12
CA ILE A 269 0.08 1.11 25.06
C ILE A 269 0.97 0.17 25.88
N SER A 270 0.55 -0.12 27.10
CA SER A 270 1.32 -0.92 28.05
C SER A 270 1.48 -2.39 27.67
N ARG A 271 0.72 -2.85 26.67
CA ARG A 271 0.68 -4.24 26.22
C ARG A 271 1.48 -4.48 24.95
N PHE A 272 1.73 -3.43 24.18
CA PHE A 272 2.55 -3.47 22.96
C PHE A 272 4.01 -3.80 23.24
N LYS A 273 4.63 -4.52 22.31
CA LYS A 273 6.08 -4.69 22.19
C LYS A 273 6.53 -4.19 20.82
N LEU A 274 6.25 -2.91 20.57
CA LEU A 274 6.57 -2.28 19.29
C LEU A 274 8.01 -1.74 19.31
N ASP A 275 8.70 -1.91 18.18
CA ASP A 275 9.92 -1.19 17.82
C ASP A 275 9.57 0.17 17.20
N TYR A 276 8.40 0.28 16.55
CA TYR A 276 7.96 1.49 15.85
C TYR A 276 6.48 1.81 16.06
N LEU A 277 6.18 3.06 16.39
CA LEU A 277 4.84 3.61 16.41
C LEU A 277 4.79 4.96 15.69
N LEU A 278 4.02 5.03 14.60
CA LEU A 278 3.67 6.26 13.89
C LEU A 278 2.21 6.60 14.12
N ILE A 279 1.95 7.83 14.51
CA ILE A 279 0.62 8.44 14.50
C ILE A 279 0.71 9.71 13.66
N ASP A 280 0.03 9.73 12.52
CA ASP A 280 0.04 10.82 11.55
C ASP A 280 -1.38 11.38 11.36
N GLY A 281 -1.48 12.70 11.23
CA GLY A 281 -2.73 13.44 11.04
C GLY A 281 -3.43 13.85 12.34
N ILE A 282 -4.48 14.67 12.20
CA ILE A 282 -5.28 15.16 13.34
C ILE A 282 -6.43 14.19 13.60
N GLY A 283 -6.58 13.70 14.82
CA GLY A 283 -7.64 12.73 15.12
C GLY A 283 -7.35 11.89 16.36
N PHE A 284 -6.27 12.18 17.06
CA PHE A 284 -5.80 11.43 18.20
C PHE A 284 -5.94 12.26 19.46
N THR A 285 -6.21 11.64 20.60
CA THR A 285 -6.11 12.34 21.87
C THR A 285 -5.69 11.42 22.99
N VAL A 286 -5.06 11.99 24.02
CA VAL A 286 -4.72 11.26 25.25
C VAL A 286 -5.92 11.34 26.18
N ASP A 287 -6.20 10.25 26.87
CA ASP A 287 -7.15 10.26 27.97
C ASP A 287 -6.70 11.29 29.05
N PRO A 288 -7.51 12.33 29.35
CA PRO A 288 -7.14 13.36 30.31
C PRO A 288 -6.88 12.83 31.73
N SER A 289 -7.38 11.64 32.07
CA SER A 289 -7.16 11.00 33.38
C SER A 289 -5.73 10.50 33.55
N ILE A 290 -5.06 10.13 32.46
CA ILE A 290 -3.74 9.48 32.46
C ILE A 290 -2.65 10.55 32.47
N GLY A 291 -2.87 11.66 31.75
CA GLY A 291 -2.03 12.86 31.78
C GLY A 291 -0.64 12.72 31.11
N TYR A 292 -0.28 11.52 30.62
CA TYR A 292 0.92 11.24 29.84
C TYR A 292 0.78 9.91 29.09
N LEU A 293 1.60 9.69 28.06
CA LEU A 293 1.75 8.42 27.36
C LEU A 293 2.94 7.65 27.96
N ASN A 294 2.70 6.43 28.44
CA ASN A 294 3.75 5.60 29.04
C ASN A 294 4.17 4.44 28.13
N PHE A 295 5.33 4.57 27.50
CA PHE A 295 5.97 3.57 26.66
C PHE A 295 7.09 2.82 27.37
N SER A 296 7.21 2.90 28.71
CA SER A 296 8.34 2.31 29.45
C SER A 296 8.50 0.80 29.29
N LYS A 297 7.46 0.11 28.82
CA LYS A 297 7.42 -1.35 28.56
C LYS A 297 7.67 -1.75 27.11
N MET A 298 7.93 -0.79 26.20
CA MET A 298 8.27 -1.11 24.81
C MET A 298 9.59 -1.87 24.72
N THR A 299 9.90 -2.38 23.53
CA THR A 299 11.04 -3.29 23.36
C THR A 299 12.32 -2.66 23.85
N ASP A 300 13.18 -3.52 24.40
CA ASP A 300 14.49 -3.11 24.81
C ASP A 300 15.40 -2.89 23.58
N LYS A 301 15.03 -3.31 22.36
CA LYS A 301 15.90 -3.23 21.16
C LYS A 301 16.03 -1.83 20.57
N GLY A 302 15.15 -0.92 20.93
CA GLY A 302 15.08 0.44 20.42
C GLY A 302 13.64 0.73 20.01
N PHE A 303 13.08 1.84 20.50
CA PHE A 303 11.72 2.25 20.22
C PHE A 303 11.72 3.64 19.57
N VAL A 304 11.04 3.75 18.43
CA VAL A 304 10.87 4.98 17.68
C VAL A 304 9.40 5.39 17.73
N LEU A 305 9.15 6.58 18.26
CA LEU A 305 7.83 7.21 18.32
C LEU A 305 7.81 8.44 17.42
N HIS A 306 6.93 8.41 16.43
CA HIS A 306 6.65 9.55 15.56
C HIS A 306 5.19 9.96 15.73
N ILE A 307 4.96 11.20 16.19
CA ILE A 307 3.63 11.80 16.25
C ILE A 307 3.67 13.06 15.40
N VAL A 308 2.90 13.05 14.30
CA VAL A 308 2.84 14.12 13.32
C VAL A 308 1.41 14.64 13.23
N GLY A 309 1.21 15.93 13.45
CA GLY A 309 -0.05 16.62 13.13
C GLY A 309 -1.01 16.91 14.28
N ASP A 310 -0.88 16.32 15.47
CA ASP A 310 -1.82 16.59 16.59
C ASP A 310 -1.23 17.50 17.69
N CYS A 311 -1.93 18.59 18.00
CA CYS A 311 -1.54 19.62 18.96
C CYS A 311 -2.06 19.38 20.38
N ASP A 312 -3.02 18.47 20.57
CA ASP A 312 -3.70 18.30 21.85
C ASP A 312 -2.88 17.56 22.89
N LEU A 313 -1.87 16.79 22.45
CA LEU A 313 -1.04 15.98 23.33
C LEU A 313 -0.40 16.86 24.42
N ILE A 314 0.31 17.91 24.00
CA ILE A 314 1.06 18.80 24.90
C ILE A 314 0.12 19.57 25.82
N LYS A 315 -1.01 20.07 25.30
CA LYS A 315 -1.96 20.87 26.08
C LYS A 315 -2.63 20.07 27.21
N LYS A 316 -2.82 18.77 27.03
CA LYS A 316 -3.52 17.89 28.00
C LYS A 316 -2.57 17.19 28.97
N CYS A 317 -1.26 17.26 28.76
CA CYS A 317 -0.31 16.69 29.69
C CYS A 317 -0.24 17.47 30.99
N LYS A 318 -0.38 16.76 32.11
CA LYS A 318 -0.27 17.35 33.45
C LYS A 318 1.18 17.48 33.91
N ILE A 319 2.12 16.85 33.20
CA ILE A 319 3.55 16.81 33.52
C ILE A 319 4.37 17.40 32.37
N SER A 320 5.57 17.90 32.69
CA SER A 320 6.49 18.49 31.71
C SER A 320 6.89 17.53 30.59
N ASN A 321 6.92 16.23 30.89
CA ASN A 321 7.23 15.17 29.92
C ASN A 321 5.96 14.36 29.60
N CYS A 322 5.26 14.74 28.53
CA CYS A 322 4.08 14.04 28.02
C CYS A 322 4.27 12.56 27.69
N VAL A 323 5.52 12.13 27.51
CA VAL A 323 5.88 10.82 26.99
C VAL A 323 6.98 10.24 27.87
N VAL A 324 6.76 9.04 28.38
CA VAL A 324 7.76 8.25 29.12
C VAL A 324 8.29 7.16 28.18
N MET A 325 9.54 7.30 27.74
CA MET A 325 10.22 6.31 26.89
C MET A 325 10.79 5.14 27.72
N PRO A 326 11.10 3.98 27.12
CA PRO A 326 11.84 2.92 27.82
C PRO A 326 13.19 3.44 28.30
N ASN A 327 13.62 2.96 29.47
CA ASN A 327 14.92 3.28 30.03
C ASN A 327 15.78 2.01 30.04
N VAL A 328 16.57 1.81 28.98
CA VAL A 328 17.55 0.71 28.91
C VAL A 328 18.94 1.34 28.76
N ALA A 329 19.80 1.07 29.74
CA ALA A 329 21.17 1.58 29.77
C ALA A 329 21.90 1.27 28.45
N GLY A 330 22.50 2.29 27.84
CA GLY A 330 23.31 2.15 26.62
C GLY A 330 22.57 2.14 25.29
N LYS A 331 21.23 2.32 25.26
CA LYS A 331 20.46 2.37 24.01
C LYS A 331 19.89 3.76 23.76
N LYS A 332 19.98 4.24 22.51
CA LYS A 332 19.40 5.52 22.08
C LYS A 332 17.94 5.31 21.70
N TYR A 333 17.04 6.02 22.37
CA TYR A 333 15.65 6.16 21.95
C TYR A 333 15.53 7.45 21.14
N GLN A 334 14.83 7.38 20.01
CA GLN A 334 14.50 8.55 19.22
C GLN A 334 13.01 8.84 19.37
N ASN A 335 12.69 10.02 19.87
CA ASN A 335 11.36 10.57 19.82
C ASN A 335 11.38 11.78 18.90
N GLU A 336 10.62 11.69 17.81
CA GLU A 336 10.34 12.85 16.98
C GLU A 336 8.85 13.13 17.12
N ILE A 337 8.52 14.02 18.04
CA ILE A 337 7.24 14.70 17.96
C ILE A 337 7.52 15.82 16.96
N ILE A 338 6.77 15.89 15.87
CA ILE A 338 6.88 16.99 14.90
C ILE A 338 5.49 17.52 14.69
N GLY A 339 5.26 18.77 15.06
CA GLY A 339 3.97 19.39 14.82
C GLY A 339 4.00 20.88 15.13
N PRO A 340 2.99 21.63 14.67
CA PRO A 340 2.91 23.08 14.82
C PRO A 340 2.87 23.56 16.29
N CYS A 341 2.91 22.65 17.27
CA CYS A 341 2.85 22.94 18.70
C CYS A 341 4.17 22.78 19.48
N ILE A 342 5.29 22.45 18.83
CA ILE A 342 6.60 22.32 19.53
C ILE A 342 7.34 23.65 19.63
N THR A 343 6.96 24.64 18.81
CA THR A 343 7.51 26.00 18.83
C THR A 343 6.78 26.95 19.78
N GLY A 344 5.98 26.42 20.71
CA GLY A 344 5.14 27.19 21.64
C GLY A 344 5.46 26.95 23.12
N ARG A 345 6.66 27.33 23.57
CA ARG A 345 6.93 27.80 24.94
C ARG A 345 7.99 28.88 24.89
#